data_AF-A0A921FE14-F1
#
_entry.id   AF-A0A921FE14-F1
#
_cell.length_a   1.000
_cell.length_b   1.000
_cell.length_c   1.000
_cell.angle_alpha   90.00
_cell.angle_beta   90.00
_cell.angle_gamma   90.00
#
_symmetry.space_group_name_H-M   'P 1'
#
loop_
_entity.id
_entity.type
_entity.pdbx_description
1 polymer ?
#
loop_
_entity_poly.entity_id
_entity_poly.type
_entity_poly.pdbx_seq_one_letter_code
_entity_poly.pdbx_strand_id
1 'polypeptide(L)'
;MRIDIITVLPEMIEGFFNCSIMSRAQKKGIAEIHIHNLRDYAYDRYRKVDDYPFGGCAGMVMKIEPIDRCISALKAERHYDEVIFTTPDGEQFNQKMANTLSMSENLIILCGHFKGIDYRIREHFITKEISIGDYVLTGGEL
;
A
#
# COMPACT_ATOMS: atom_id res chain seq x y z
N MET A 1 7.81 -9.47 -12.48
CA MET A 1 7.58 -8.52 -11.38
C MET A 1 6.14 -8.61 -10.92
N ARG A 2 5.94 -8.69 -9.61
CA ARG A 2 4.64 -8.69 -8.96
C ARG A 2 4.52 -7.47 -8.03
N ILE A 3 3.37 -6.81 -8.05
CA ILE A 3 3.06 -5.68 -7.20
C ILE A 3 1.74 -5.97 -6.47
N ASP A 4 1.83 -6.11 -5.15
CA ASP A 4 0.67 -6.24 -4.27
C ASP A 4 0.34 -4.86 -3.67
N ILE A 5 -0.81 -4.32 -4.01
CA ILE A 5 -1.29 -3.01 -3.56
C ILE A 5 -2.32 -3.23 -2.46
N ILE A 6 -2.06 -2.69 -1.26
CA ILE A 6 -2.95 -2.77 -0.10
C ILE A 6 -3.65 -1.42 0.06
N THR A 7 -4.97 -1.41 -0.08
CA THR A 7 -5.80 -0.19 0.00
C THR A 7 -7.13 -0.46 0.71
N VAL A 8 -7.76 0.59 1.23
CA VAL A 8 -9.12 0.56 1.76
C VAL A 8 -10.19 0.86 0.70
N LEU A 9 -9.77 1.22 -0.52
CA LEU A 9 -10.58 1.73 -1.63
C LEU A 9 -10.15 1.13 -2.99
N PRO A 10 -10.18 -0.21 -3.16
CA PRO A 10 -9.68 -0.89 -4.36
C PRO A 10 -10.36 -0.41 -5.66
N GLU A 11 -11.66 -0.08 -5.60
CA GLU A 11 -12.46 0.33 -6.74
C GLU A 11 -11.93 1.61 -7.42
N MET A 12 -11.15 2.42 -6.69
CA MET A 12 -10.54 3.64 -7.19
C MET A 12 -9.45 3.37 -8.24
N ILE A 13 -8.74 2.24 -8.12
CA ILE A 13 -7.54 1.95 -8.93
C ILE A 13 -7.68 0.71 -9.82
N GLU A 14 -8.66 -0.17 -9.56
CA GLU A 14 -8.93 -1.35 -10.38
C GLU A 14 -9.12 -1.02 -11.86
N GLY A 15 -9.87 0.04 -12.17
CA GLY A 15 -10.09 0.48 -13.54
C GLY A 15 -8.79 0.89 -14.26
N PHE A 16 -7.90 1.59 -13.55
CA PHE A 16 -6.62 2.07 -14.09
C PHE A 16 -5.72 0.92 -14.55
N PHE A 17 -5.55 -0.11 -13.71
CA PHE A 17 -4.69 -1.26 -14.04
C PHE A 17 -5.27 -2.14 -15.16
N ASN A 18 -6.57 -2.05 -15.41
CA ASN A 18 -7.26 -2.76 -16.48
C ASN A 18 -7.30 -1.99 -17.81
N CYS A 19 -6.64 -0.84 -17.89
CA CYS A 19 -6.57 -0.02 -19.10
C CYS A 19 -5.22 -0.10 -19.84
N SER A 20 -5.27 0.06 -21.16
CA SER A 20 -4.11 0.31 -22.04
C SER A 20 -2.89 -0.60 -21.78
N ILE A 21 -1.71 -0.02 -21.54
CA ILE A 21 -0.44 -0.73 -21.41
C ILE A 21 -0.39 -1.63 -20.18
N MET A 22 -1.04 -1.24 -19.08
CA MET A 22 -1.13 -2.03 -17.86
C MET A 22 -1.89 -3.33 -18.11
N SER A 23 -3.07 -3.23 -18.75
CA SER A 23 -3.85 -4.42 -19.15
C SER A 23 -3.05 -5.36 -20.06
N ARG A 24 -2.31 -4.80 -21.03
CA ARG A 24 -1.48 -5.60 -21.94
C ARG A 24 -0.32 -6.30 -21.22
N ALA A 25 0.32 -5.64 -20.26
CA ALA A 25 1.41 -6.22 -19.48
C ALA A 25 0.92 -7.40 -18.63
N GLN A 26 -0.24 -7.24 -17.96
CA GLN A 26 -0.88 -8.30 -17.19
C GLN A 26 -1.28 -9.50 -18.07
N LYS A 27 -1.96 -9.26 -19.21
CA LYS A 27 -2.38 -10.33 -20.14
C LYS A 27 -1.21 -11.12 -20.73
N LYS A 28 -0.03 -10.51 -20.82
CA LYS A 28 1.21 -11.16 -21.30
C LYS A 28 2.01 -11.81 -20.17
N GLY A 29 1.60 -11.69 -18.92
CA GLY A 29 2.33 -12.22 -17.75
C GLY A 29 3.67 -11.52 -17.50
N ILE A 30 3.86 -10.29 -17.99
CA ILE A 30 5.12 -9.54 -17.82
C ILE A 30 5.12 -8.81 -16.47
N ALA A 31 3.93 -8.39 -16.01
CA ALA A 31 3.72 -7.78 -14.71
C ALA A 31 2.42 -8.32 -14.11
N GLU A 32 2.44 -8.61 -12.81
CA GLU A 32 1.28 -9.07 -12.04
C GLU A 32 0.89 -7.99 -11.04
N ILE A 33 -0.33 -7.45 -11.14
CA ILE A 33 -0.85 -6.47 -10.18
C ILE A 33 -1.96 -7.13 -9.38
N HIS A 34 -1.83 -7.09 -8.06
CA HIS A 34 -2.78 -7.67 -7.14
C HIS A 34 -3.25 -6.60 -6.17
N ILE A 35 -4.55 -6.34 -6.16
CA ILE A 35 -5.15 -5.32 -5.30
C ILE A 35 -5.82 -6.05 -4.13
N HIS A 36 -5.41 -5.69 -2.92
CA HIS A 36 -5.89 -6.25 -1.67
C HIS A 36 -6.73 -5.23 -0.94
N ASN A 37 -8.02 -5.54 -0.77
CA ASN A 37 -8.89 -4.74 0.08
C ASN A 37 -8.56 -5.01 1.54
N LEU A 38 -8.01 -4.02 2.24
CA LEU A 38 -7.61 -4.14 3.64
C LEU A 38 -8.79 -4.53 4.56
N ARG A 39 -10.03 -4.22 4.14
CA ARG A 39 -11.26 -4.57 4.87
C ARG A 39 -11.48 -6.08 4.98
N ASP A 40 -10.94 -6.87 4.05
CA ASP A 40 -11.04 -8.34 4.10
C ASP A 40 -10.11 -8.96 5.16
N TYR A 41 -9.16 -8.18 5.67
CA TYR A 41 -8.19 -8.60 6.69
C TYR A 41 -8.57 -8.15 8.11
N ALA A 42 -9.69 -7.45 8.29
CA ALA A 42 -10.17 -7.04 9.62
C ALA A 42 -10.87 -8.20 10.36
N TYR A 43 -10.64 -8.33 11.67
CA TYR A 43 -11.31 -9.34 12.50
C TYR A 43 -12.80 -9.07 12.72
N ASP A 44 -13.19 -7.80 12.80
CA ASP A 44 -14.52 -7.45 13.27
C ASP A 44 -15.60 -7.64 12.20
N ARG A 45 -16.83 -7.90 12.67
CA ARG A 45 -18.00 -8.11 11.79
C ARG A 45 -18.28 -6.90 10.88
N TYR A 46 -17.83 -5.72 11.29
CA TYR A 46 -18.05 -4.46 10.57
C TYR A 46 -16.93 -4.13 9.58
N ARG A 47 -15.88 -4.97 9.52
CA ARG A 47 -14.68 -4.78 8.70
C ARG A 47 -14.03 -3.41 8.91
N LYS A 48 -13.92 -2.97 10.16
CA LYS A 48 -13.34 -1.68 10.53
C LYS A 48 -11.82 -1.73 10.40
N VAL A 49 -11.27 -0.80 9.64
CA VAL A 49 -9.84 -0.68 9.32
C VAL A 49 -9.18 0.55 9.93
N ASP A 50 -9.92 1.33 10.71
CA ASP A 50 -9.51 2.60 11.30
C ASP A 50 -9.84 2.67 12.80
N ASP A 51 -9.09 3.47 13.54
CA ASP A 51 -9.37 3.75 14.93
C ASP A 51 -8.89 5.13 15.37
N TYR A 52 -9.33 5.55 16.55
CA TYR A 52 -8.90 6.80 17.14
C TYR A 52 -7.40 6.78 17.46
N PRO A 53 -6.65 7.85 17.15
CA PRO A 53 -5.27 7.96 17.59
C PRO A 53 -5.21 8.10 19.11
N PHE A 54 -4.24 7.42 19.73
CA PHE A 54 -3.88 7.71 21.12
C PHE A 54 -3.45 9.17 21.25
N GLY A 55 -3.80 9.80 22.37
CA GLY A 55 -3.56 11.23 22.61
C GLY A 55 -4.73 12.15 22.24
N GLY A 56 -5.82 11.62 21.66
CA GLY A 56 -7.10 12.33 21.54
C GLY A 56 -7.18 13.39 20.44
N CYS A 57 -6.28 13.37 19.46
CA CYS A 57 -6.38 14.24 18.30
C CYS A 57 -7.59 13.87 17.42
N ALA A 58 -8.15 14.86 16.71
CA ALA A 58 -9.22 14.61 15.73
C ALA A 58 -8.77 13.69 14.59
N GLY A 59 -9.71 13.04 13.91
CA GLY A 59 -9.43 12.13 12.78
C GLY A 59 -9.14 10.70 13.21
N MET A 60 -8.93 9.83 12.22
CA MET A 60 -8.70 8.40 12.43
C MET A 60 -7.33 8.00 11.87
N VAL A 61 -6.78 6.90 12.39
CA VAL A 61 -5.54 6.27 11.92
C VAL A 61 -5.87 4.83 11.55
N MET A 62 -5.19 4.29 10.54
CA MET A 62 -5.40 2.90 10.14
C MET A 62 -4.99 1.93 11.26
N LYS A 63 -5.82 0.92 11.52
CA LYS A 63 -5.57 -0.11 12.53
C LYS A 63 -4.37 -0.97 12.14
N ILE A 64 -3.58 -1.34 13.14
CA ILE A 64 -2.43 -2.25 12.98
C ILE A 64 -2.88 -3.62 12.49
N GLU A 65 -3.93 -4.19 13.10
CA GLU A 65 -4.30 -5.59 12.92
C GLU A 65 -4.60 -5.99 11.47
N PRO A 66 -5.44 -5.26 10.70
CA PRO A 66 -5.68 -5.63 9.31
C PRO A 66 -4.42 -5.52 8.45
N ILE A 67 -3.56 -4.55 8.73
CA ILE A 67 -2.30 -4.32 7.98
C ILE A 67 -1.32 -5.46 8.25
N ASP A 68 -1.09 -5.78 9.52
CA ASP A 68 -0.23 -6.90 9.93
C ASP A 68 -0.71 -8.21 9.31
N ARG A 69 -2.00 -8.52 9.41
CA ARG A 69 -2.55 -9.76 8.83
C ARG A 69 -2.39 -9.83 7.33
N CYS A 70 -2.60 -8.73 6.61
CA CYS A 70 -2.43 -8.67 5.16
C CYS A 70 -0.96 -8.87 4.78
N ILE A 71 -0.04 -8.09 5.35
CA ILE A 71 1.39 -8.16 5.03
C ILE A 71 1.96 -9.52 5.44
N SER A 72 1.60 -10.03 6.63
CA SER A 72 2.07 -11.34 7.12
C SER A 72 1.56 -12.50 6.26
N ALA A 73 0.31 -12.46 5.79
CA ALA A 73 -0.22 -13.46 4.86
C ALA A 73 0.56 -13.45 3.53
N LEU A 74 0.79 -12.26 2.96
CA LEU A 74 1.57 -12.12 1.72
C LEU A 74 3.00 -12.62 1.89
N LYS A 75 3.69 -12.21 2.97
CA LYS A 75 5.06 -12.64 3.28
C LYS A 75 5.18 -14.13 3.57
N ALA A 76 4.11 -14.81 3.98
CA ALA A 76 4.10 -16.25 4.16
C ALA A 76 4.06 -17.01 2.81
N GLU A 77 3.52 -16.39 1.76
CA GLU A 77 3.45 -16.98 0.42
C GLU A 77 4.72 -16.77 -0.40
N ARG A 78 5.42 -15.65 -0.19
CA ARG A 78 6.61 -15.27 -0.97
C ARG A 78 7.49 -14.23 -0.26
N HIS A 79 8.72 -14.14 -0.71
CA HIS A 79 9.63 -13.06 -0.31
C HIS A 79 9.29 -11.75 -1.04
N TYR A 80 9.40 -10.63 -0.34
CA TYR A 80 9.22 -9.28 -0.89
C TYR A 80 10.49 -8.48 -0.74
N ASP A 81 10.91 -7.85 -1.84
CA ASP A 81 12.11 -7.01 -1.87
C ASP A 81 11.87 -5.71 -1.10
N GLU A 82 10.69 -5.12 -1.28
CA GLU A 82 10.30 -3.88 -0.61
C GLU A 82 8.84 -3.91 -0.16
N VAL A 83 8.59 -3.30 0.99
CA VAL A 83 7.26 -2.94 1.50
C VAL A 83 7.23 -1.41 1.59
N ILE A 84 6.57 -0.81 0.60
CA ILE A 84 6.53 0.62 0.39
C ILE A 84 5.31 1.20 1.07
N PHE A 85 5.47 2.25 1.87
CA PHE A 85 4.38 3.07 2.38
C PHE A 85 4.32 4.40 1.63
N THR A 86 3.17 4.70 1.04
CA THR A 86 2.94 6.00 0.37
C THR A 86 2.60 7.05 1.41
N THR A 87 3.44 8.07 1.56
CA THR A 87 3.27 9.07 2.62
C THR A 87 3.94 10.40 2.24
N PRO A 88 3.35 11.56 2.59
CA PRO A 88 3.92 12.85 2.21
C PRO A 88 5.27 13.16 2.89
N ASP A 89 5.57 12.53 4.03
CA ASP A 89 6.86 12.65 4.75
C ASP A 89 7.94 11.66 4.27
N GLY A 90 7.70 10.93 3.18
CA GLY A 90 8.63 9.97 2.59
C GLY A 90 9.66 10.60 1.64
N GLU A 91 10.59 9.78 1.13
CA GLU A 91 11.55 10.20 0.10
C GLU A 91 10.82 10.55 -1.21
N GLN A 92 11.16 11.68 -1.82
CA GLN A 92 10.51 12.12 -3.05
C GLN A 92 10.83 11.18 -4.22
N PHE A 93 9.79 10.58 -4.76
CA PHE A 93 9.84 9.67 -5.89
C PHE A 93 10.45 10.36 -7.11
N ASN A 94 11.40 9.69 -7.73
CA ASN A 94 12.10 10.18 -8.92
C ASN A 94 12.44 9.02 -9.85
N GLN A 95 12.87 9.34 -11.07
CA GLN A 95 13.15 8.33 -12.08
C GLN A 95 14.24 7.32 -11.67
N LYS A 96 15.24 7.74 -10.88
CA LYS A 96 16.29 6.83 -10.41
C LYS A 96 15.73 5.79 -9.43
N MET A 97 14.85 6.23 -8.53
CA MET A 97 14.13 5.32 -7.65
C MET A 97 13.23 4.36 -8.45
N ALA A 98 12.48 4.88 -9.43
CA ALA A 98 11.64 4.06 -10.31
C ALA A 98 12.45 2.95 -11.02
N ASN A 99 13.61 3.30 -11.58
CA ASN A 99 14.50 2.34 -12.24
C ASN A 99 15.02 1.28 -11.24
N THR A 100 15.34 1.69 -10.01
CA THR A 100 15.80 0.75 -8.97
C THR A 100 14.69 -0.23 -8.59
N LEU A 101 13.49 0.29 -8.30
CA LEU A 101 12.32 -0.54 -7.96
C LEU A 101 11.92 -1.44 -9.13
N SER A 102 12.13 -1.02 -10.39
CA SER A 102 11.83 -1.82 -11.58
C SER A 102 12.64 -3.12 -11.69
N MET A 103 13.75 -3.22 -10.94
CA MET A 103 14.59 -4.42 -10.87
C MET A 103 14.14 -5.42 -9.81
N SER A 104 13.17 -5.06 -8.96
CA SER A 104 12.63 -5.94 -7.91
C SER A 104 11.72 -7.04 -8.49
N GLU A 105 11.67 -8.18 -7.81
CA GLU A 105 10.78 -9.29 -8.18
C GLU A 105 9.38 -9.10 -7.61
N ASN A 106 9.27 -8.76 -6.32
CA ASN A 106 8.02 -8.65 -5.59
C ASN A 106 7.99 -7.39 -4.71
N LEU A 107 6.96 -6.57 -4.89
CA LEU A 107 6.75 -5.32 -4.15
C LEU A 107 5.40 -5.33 -3.42
N ILE A 108 5.35 -4.83 -2.20
CA ILE A 108 4.11 -4.40 -1.54
C ILE A 108 4.04 -2.87 -1.57
N ILE A 109 2.89 -2.32 -1.93
CA ILE A 109 2.59 -0.89 -1.79
C ILE A 109 1.40 -0.75 -0.84
N LEU A 110 1.63 -0.18 0.34
CA LEU A 110 0.60 0.16 1.32
C LEU A 110 0.14 1.60 1.09
N CYS A 111 -1.11 1.75 0.63
CA CYS A 111 -1.74 3.04 0.44
C CYS A 111 -2.19 3.61 1.79
N GLY A 112 -1.63 4.77 2.15
CA GLY A 112 -2.06 5.50 3.35
C GLY A 112 -3.47 6.08 3.18
N HIS A 113 -4.27 6.07 4.25
CA HIS A 113 -5.57 6.73 4.28
C HIS A 113 -5.78 7.41 5.63
N PHE A 114 -6.83 8.23 5.76
CA PHE A 114 -7.14 9.00 6.97
C PHE A 114 -5.98 9.92 7.38
N LYS A 115 -5.43 9.78 8.59
CA LYS A 115 -4.23 10.48 9.03
C LYS A 115 -2.93 9.69 8.82
N GLY A 116 -3.02 8.51 8.20
CA GLY A 116 -1.89 7.59 8.01
C GLY A 116 -2.04 6.31 8.83
N ILE A 117 -0.90 5.68 9.11
CA ILE A 117 -0.79 4.39 9.80
C ILE A 117 -0.13 4.55 11.16
N ASP A 118 -0.32 3.57 12.04
CA ASP A 118 0.41 3.51 13.30
C ASP A 118 1.92 3.38 13.07
N TYR A 119 2.72 4.10 13.85
CA TYR A 119 4.18 4.15 13.70
C TYR A 119 4.85 2.78 13.85
N ARG A 120 4.27 1.86 14.63
CA ARG A 120 4.77 0.49 14.77
C ARG A 120 4.74 -0.27 13.44
N ILE A 121 3.79 0.03 12.54
CA ILE A 121 3.79 -0.56 11.20
C ILE A 121 5.01 -0.07 10.41
N ARG A 122 5.32 1.24 10.50
CA ARG A 122 6.51 1.83 9.86
C ARG A 122 7.78 1.13 10.33
N GLU A 123 7.94 0.94 11.63
CA GLU A 123 9.14 0.31 12.21
C GLU A 123 9.28 -1.19 11.89
N HIS A 124 8.17 -1.93 11.85
CA HIS A 124 8.23 -3.39 11.76
C HIS A 124 8.08 -3.95 10.34
N PHE A 125 7.36 -3.25 9.45
CA PHE A 125 7.03 -3.79 8.12
C PHE A 125 7.61 -2.98 6.97
N ILE A 126 7.64 -1.64 7.10
CA ILE A 126 7.94 -0.75 5.98
C ILE A 126 9.45 -0.68 5.75
N THR A 127 9.87 -0.90 4.51
CA THR A 127 11.27 -0.80 4.09
C THR A 127 11.57 0.52 3.37
N LYS A 128 10.53 1.13 2.77
CA LYS A 128 10.61 2.42 2.08
C LYS A 128 9.36 3.25 2.30
N GLU A 129 9.56 4.53 2.48
CA GLU A 129 8.50 5.52 2.56
C GLU A 129 8.67 6.49 1.40
N ILE A 130 7.63 6.65 0.58
CA ILE A 130 7.72 7.36 -0.70
C ILE A 130 6.64 8.43 -0.77
N SER A 131 7.06 9.64 -1.13
CA SER A 131 6.19 10.76 -1.50
C SER A 131 6.26 11.01 -3.01
N ILE A 132 5.14 11.32 -3.66
CA ILE A 132 5.13 11.69 -5.09
C ILE A 132 5.23 13.22 -5.31
N GLY A 133 5.35 14.01 -4.25
CA GLY A 133 5.65 15.44 -4.32
C GLY A 133 5.09 16.26 -3.16
N ASP A 134 5.32 17.57 -3.22
CA ASP A 134 4.98 18.54 -2.17
C ASP A 134 3.49 18.95 -2.22
N TYR A 135 2.61 17.99 -2.00
CA TYR A 135 1.16 18.20 -1.94
C TYR A 135 0.48 17.15 -1.07
N VAL A 136 -0.71 17.49 -0.56
CA VAL A 136 -1.52 16.59 0.26
C VAL A 136 -2.60 15.95 -0.60
N LEU A 137 -2.66 14.62 -0.56
CA LEU A 137 -3.70 13.82 -1.19
C LEU A 137 -4.69 13.27 -0.16
N THR A 138 -5.85 12.83 -0.63
CA THR A 138 -6.86 12.19 0.22
C THR A 138 -6.50 10.76 0.63
N GLY A 139 -5.59 10.13 -0.12
CA GLY A 139 -5.11 8.77 0.10
C GLY A 139 -3.89 8.48 -0.77
N GLY A 140 -3.25 7.35 -0.50
CA GLY A 140 -2.04 6.87 -1.17
C GLY A 140 -2.29 6.04 -2.43
N GLU A 141 -3.53 5.97 -2.90
CA GLU A 141 -3.91 5.22 -4.10
C GLU A 141 -3.44 5.87 -5.42
N LEU A 142 -3.24 7.19 -5.43
CA LEU A 142 -2.73 7.97 -6.58
C LEU A 142 -1.21 8.08 -6.55
#